data_AF-A0A9X3B0V7-F1
#
_entry.id   AF-A0A9X3B0V7-F1
#
_cell.length_a   1.000
_cell.length_b   1.000
_cell.length_c   1.000
_cell.angle_alpha   90.00
_cell.angle_beta   90.00
_cell.angle_gamma   90.00
#
_symmetry.space_group_name_H-M   'P 1'
#
loop_
_entity.id
_entity.type
_entity.pdbx_description
1 polymer ?
#
loop_
_entity_poly.entity_id
_entity_poly.type
_entity_poly.pdbx_seq_one_letter_code
_entity_poly.pdbx_strand_id
1 'polypeptide(L)'
;MKLANMKDSSAIVLNENKIRAKKLFKACQQDEPSAKQRVATLMAKLGILHSDLQLKHCQQVIARELGFIDFHHCQRVLSGQAILGDDWGNLFHTKQCDTLLNHWFTGYLAARDFNVQAEGTLLLPFKKQFFVVERQDYCNALNLHIIFQQVDNAGEPTILRDLVSSYANADWSSFALAMIQHKLPKV
;
A
#
# COMPACT_ATOMS: atom_id res chain seq x y z
N MET A 1 -7.72 5.00 26.54
CA MET A 1 -8.77 4.92 25.49
C MET A 1 -8.17 5.07 24.08
N LYS A 2 -7.16 4.26 23.69
CA LYS A 2 -6.45 4.35 22.39
C LYS A 2 -6.49 3.06 21.53
N LEU A 3 -6.88 1.92 22.12
CA LEU A 3 -6.87 0.60 21.45
C LEU A 3 -8.04 0.38 20.48
N ALA A 4 -9.18 1.07 20.66
CA ALA A 4 -10.34 0.94 19.77
C ALA A 4 -10.11 1.62 18.41
N ASN A 5 -9.58 2.85 18.42
CA ASN A 5 -9.37 3.63 17.19
C ASN A 5 -8.30 3.04 16.25
N MET A 6 -7.32 2.27 16.77
CA MET A 6 -6.27 1.66 15.93
C MET A 6 -6.77 0.47 15.11
N LYS A 7 -7.73 -0.31 15.64
CA LYS A 7 -8.33 -1.45 14.91
C LYS A 7 -9.20 -0.97 13.74
N ASP A 8 -9.84 0.18 13.87
CA ASP A 8 -10.73 0.72 12.84
C ASP A 8 -9.98 1.28 11.63
N SER A 9 -8.80 1.90 11.82
CA SER A 9 -8.04 2.48 10.70
C SER A 9 -7.45 1.43 9.75
N SER A 10 -6.86 0.36 10.30
CA SER A 10 -6.32 -0.75 9.49
C SER A 10 -7.44 -1.52 8.77
N ALA A 11 -8.64 -1.55 9.34
CA ALA A 11 -9.81 -2.15 8.70
C ALA A 11 -10.22 -1.40 7.42
N ILE A 12 -10.05 -0.07 7.36
CA ILE A 12 -10.39 0.74 6.17
C ILE A 12 -9.56 0.32 4.95
N VAL A 13 -8.25 0.17 5.13
CA VAL A 13 -7.32 -0.15 4.04
C VAL A 13 -7.58 -1.54 3.46
N LEU A 14 -7.78 -2.53 4.34
CA LEU A 14 -8.15 -3.89 3.93
C LEU A 14 -9.54 -3.94 3.28
N ASN A 15 -10.50 -3.15 3.77
CA ASN A 15 -11.83 -3.07 3.17
C ASN A 15 -11.78 -2.48 1.76
N GLU A 16 -10.97 -1.46 1.51
CA GLU A 16 -10.77 -0.93 0.16
C GLU A 16 -10.25 -2.01 -0.80
N ASN A 17 -9.28 -2.82 -0.37
CA ASN A 17 -8.79 -3.96 -1.16
C ASN A 17 -9.93 -4.94 -1.52
N LYS A 18 -10.78 -5.30 -0.54
CA LYS A 18 -11.94 -6.17 -0.76
C LYS A 18 -12.97 -5.54 -1.70
N ILE A 19 -13.20 -4.22 -1.60
CA ILE A 19 -14.08 -3.48 -2.50
C ILE A 19 -13.55 -3.54 -3.94
N ARG A 20 -12.25 -3.31 -4.13
CA ARG A 20 -11.60 -3.39 -5.45
C ARG A 20 -11.71 -4.78 -6.06
N ALA A 21 -11.55 -5.83 -5.26
CA ALA A 21 -11.74 -7.20 -5.71
C ALA A 21 -13.18 -7.49 -6.14
N LYS A 22 -14.17 -7.01 -5.39
CA LYS A 22 -15.60 -7.14 -5.76
C LYS A 22 -15.92 -6.40 -7.06
N LYS A 23 -15.38 -5.19 -7.25
CA LYS A 23 -15.54 -4.43 -8.50
C LYS A 23 -14.95 -5.17 -9.69
N LEU A 24 -13.72 -5.68 -9.56
CA LEU A 24 -13.08 -6.48 -10.60
C LEU A 24 -13.90 -7.73 -10.94
N PHE A 25 -14.41 -8.43 -9.92
CA PHE A 25 -15.24 -9.61 -10.11
C PHE A 25 -16.52 -9.29 -10.88
N LYS A 26 -17.23 -8.23 -10.49
CA LYS A 26 -18.44 -7.77 -11.19
C LYS A 26 -18.15 -7.36 -12.64
N ALA A 27 -17.07 -6.64 -12.88
CA ALA A 27 -16.67 -6.24 -14.23
C ALA A 27 -16.34 -7.45 -15.12
N CYS A 28 -15.71 -8.49 -14.57
CA CYS A 28 -15.52 -9.76 -15.29
C CYS A 28 -16.87 -10.41 -15.63
N GLN A 29 -17.82 -10.45 -14.69
CA GLN A 29 -19.17 -10.98 -14.95
C GLN A 29 -19.94 -10.20 -16.02
N GLN A 30 -19.59 -8.94 -16.24
CA GLN A 30 -20.16 -8.07 -17.28
C GLN A 30 -19.37 -8.13 -18.60
N ASP A 31 -18.44 -9.08 -18.72
CA ASP A 31 -17.61 -9.29 -19.89
C ASP A 31 -16.66 -8.13 -20.28
N GLU A 32 -16.35 -7.22 -19.34
CA GLU A 32 -15.49 -6.07 -19.58
C GLU A 32 -14.07 -6.48 -20.01
N PRO A 33 -13.57 -6.04 -21.19
CA PRO A 33 -12.29 -6.50 -21.73
C PRO A 33 -11.09 -6.24 -20.81
N SER A 34 -11.05 -5.04 -20.19
CA SER A 34 -9.97 -4.64 -19.29
C SER A 34 -9.95 -5.48 -18.00
N ALA A 35 -11.11 -5.87 -17.49
CA ALA A 35 -11.24 -6.73 -16.32
C ALA A 35 -10.77 -8.16 -16.63
N LYS A 36 -11.18 -8.71 -17.78
CA LYS A 36 -10.73 -10.03 -18.26
C LYS A 36 -9.22 -10.09 -18.44
N GLN A 37 -8.62 -9.05 -19.00
CA GLN A 37 -7.17 -8.98 -19.18
C GLN A 37 -6.42 -9.07 -17.84
N ARG A 38 -6.93 -8.41 -16.79
CA ARG A 38 -6.31 -8.44 -15.46
C ARG A 38 -6.33 -9.82 -14.81
N VAL A 39 -7.38 -10.62 -15.03
CA VAL A 39 -7.50 -11.97 -14.46
C VAL A 39 -6.87 -13.06 -15.34
N ALA A 40 -6.65 -12.80 -16.63
CA ALA A 40 -6.21 -13.78 -17.62
C ALA A 40 -4.95 -14.57 -17.20
N THR A 41 -3.90 -13.88 -16.75
CA THR A 41 -2.65 -14.54 -16.32
C THR A 41 -2.87 -15.47 -15.13
N LEU A 42 -3.71 -15.06 -14.16
CA LEU A 42 -4.03 -15.91 -13.01
C LEU A 42 -4.86 -17.12 -13.44
N MET A 43 -5.85 -16.91 -14.31
CA MET A 43 -6.72 -17.98 -14.79
C MET A 43 -5.94 -19.04 -15.58
N ALA A 44 -5.06 -18.60 -16.49
CA ALA A 44 -4.19 -19.50 -17.25
C ALA A 44 -3.30 -20.34 -16.34
N LYS A 45 -2.73 -19.71 -15.29
CA LYS A 45 -1.91 -20.42 -14.29
C LYS A 45 -2.70 -21.46 -13.50
N LEU A 46 -3.97 -21.21 -13.22
CA LEU A 46 -4.85 -22.11 -12.46
C LEU A 46 -5.59 -23.13 -13.34
N GLY A 47 -5.55 -22.98 -14.66
CA GLY A 47 -6.28 -23.83 -15.60
C GLY A 47 -7.81 -23.69 -15.48
N ILE A 48 -8.31 -22.52 -15.07
CA ILE A 48 -9.74 -22.28 -14.86
C ILE A 48 -10.37 -21.50 -16.01
N LEU A 49 -11.65 -21.77 -16.29
CA LEU A 49 -12.43 -20.99 -17.25
C LEU A 49 -13.01 -19.74 -16.60
N HIS A 50 -13.54 -18.84 -17.43
CA HIS A 50 -14.18 -17.63 -16.92
C HIS A 50 -15.44 -17.95 -16.09
N SER A 51 -16.15 -19.02 -16.43
CA SER A 51 -17.29 -19.52 -15.64
C SER A 51 -16.90 -19.93 -14.21
N ASP A 52 -15.64 -20.31 -14.01
CA ASP A 52 -15.12 -20.80 -12.73
C ASP A 52 -14.45 -19.66 -11.92
N LEU A 53 -14.47 -18.43 -12.45
CA LEU A 53 -13.93 -17.27 -11.76
C LEU A 53 -14.73 -17.03 -10.47
N GLN A 54 -14.01 -16.86 -9.35
CA GLN A 54 -14.58 -16.61 -8.04
C GLN A 54 -13.95 -15.34 -7.45
N LEU A 55 -14.62 -14.74 -6.48
CA LEU A 55 -14.14 -13.53 -5.80
C LEU A 55 -12.71 -13.70 -5.24
N LYS A 56 -12.35 -14.89 -4.74
CA LYS A 56 -11.01 -15.19 -4.23
C LYS A 56 -9.91 -15.05 -5.30
N HIS A 57 -10.22 -15.32 -6.56
CA HIS A 57 -9.28 -15.12 -7.67
C HIS A 57 -9.06 -13.63 -7.92
N CYS A 58 -10.12 -12.82 -7.90
CA CYS A 58 -10.00 -11.36 -8.01
C CYS A 58 -9.24 -10.77 -6.81
N GLN A 59 -9.44 -11.27 -5.59
CA GLN A 59 -8.65 -10.87 -4.42
C GLN A 59 -7.16 -11.14 -4.61
N GLN A 60 -6.81 -12.30 -5.18
CA GLN A 60 -5.43 -12.66 -5.51
C GLN A 60 -4.82 -11.73 -6.56
N VAL A 61 -5.58 -11.33 -7.58
CA VAL A 61 -5.13 -10.37 -8.61
C VAL A 61 -4.86 -9.01 -7.98
N ILE A 62 -5.82 -8.47 -7.23
CA ILE A 62 -5.67 -7.16 -6.56
C ILE A 62 -4.46 -7.15 -5.62
N ALA A 63 -4.27 -8.22 -4.83
CA ALA A 63 -3.12 -8.33 -3.94
C ALA A 63 -1.78 -8.23 -4.70
N ARG A 64 -1.66 -8.93 -5.84
CA ARG A 64 -0.44 -8.90 -6.66
C ARG A 64 -0.20 -7.56 -7.33
N GLU A 65 -1.23 -6.92 -7.87
CA GLU A 65 -1.13 -5.59 -8.49
C GLU A 65 -0.71 -4.52 -7.47
N LEU A 66 -1.13 -4.66 -6.21
CA LEU A 66 -0.68 -3.79 -5.12
C LEU A 66 0.75 -4.06 -4.66
N GLY A 67 1.35 -5.18 -5.04
CA GLY A 67 2.72 -5.51 -4.67
C GLY A 67 2.91 -6.62 -3.64
N PHE A 68 1.85 -7.36 -3.32
CA PHE A 68 1.90 -8.47 -2.38
C PHE A 68 2.05 -9.81 -3.12
N ILE A 69 2.48 -10.84 -2.39
CA ILE A 69 2.67 -12.20 -2.93
C ILE A 69 1.30 -12.82 -3.24
N ASP A 70 0.41 -12.74 -2.26
CA ASP A 70 -0.95 -13.25 -2.29
C ASP A 70 -1.88 -12.48 -1.36
N PHE A 71 -3.15 -12.88 -1.32
CA PHE A 71 -4.14 -12.24 -0.48
C PHE A 71 -3.83 -12.38 1.02
N HIS A 72 -3.21 -13.47 1.47
CA HIS A 72 -2.84 -13.64 2.88
C HIS A 72 -1.71 -12.68 3.28
N HIS A 73 -0.70 -12.51 2.43
CA HIS A 73 0.35 -11.52 2.62
C HIS A 73 -0.24 -10.11 2.64
N CYS A 74 -1.09 -9.77 1.67
CA CYS A 74 -1.82 -8.49 1.64
C CYS A 74 -2.63 -8.26 2.92
N GLN A 75 -3.37 -9.26 3.38
CA GLN A 75 -4.17 -9.17 4.60
C GLN A 75 -3.29 -8.94 5.83
N ARG A 76 -2.20 -9.69 5.99
CA ARG A 76 -1.26 -9.56 7.12
C ARG A 76 -0.69 -8.13 7.19
N VAL A 77 -0.20 -7.60 6.06
CA VAL A 77 0.38 -6.25 6.02
C VAL A 77 -0.68 -5.17 6.22
N LEU A 78 -1.80 -5.22 5.51
CA LEU A 78 -2.81 -4.15 5.58
C LEU A 78 -3.62 -4.15 6.89
N SER A 79 -3.62 -5.25 7.65
CA SER A 79 -4.32 -5.35 8.94
C SER A 79 -3.46 -5.01 10.16
N GLY A 80 -2.23 -4.54 9.96
CA GLY A 80 -1.35 -4.19 11.08
C GLY A 80 -0.66 -5.39 11.74
N GLN A 81 -0.60 -6.55 11.08
CA GLN A 81 -0.08 -7.80 11.65
C GLN A 81 1.35 -8.14 11.22
N ALA A 82 1.96 -7.36 10.33
CA ALA A 82 3.36 -7.56 9.98
C ALA A 82 4.29 -7.08 11.09
N ILE A 83 5.47 -7.69 11.21
CA ILE A 83 6.52 -7.26 12.13
C ILE A 83 7.77 -6.84 11.37
N LEU A 84 8.68 -6.12 12.03
CA LEU A 84 10.00 -5.81 11.46
C LEU A 84 10.72 -7.09 11.06
N GLY A 85 11.30 -7.11 9.85
CA GLY A 85 11.95 -8.28 9.27
C GLY A 85 11.05 -9.13 8.36
N ASP A 86 9.72 -8.95 8.44
CA ASP A 86 8.81 -9.56 7.49
C ASP A 86 8.96 -8.98 6.07
N ASP A 87 8.38 -9.66 5.09
CA ASP A 87 8.07 -9.05 3.80
C ASP A 87 6.85 -8.12 3.94
N TRP A 88 7.01 -6.87 3.52
CA TRP A 88 6.01 -5.79 3.52
C TRP A 88 5.33 -5.59 2.17
N GLY A 89 5.72 -6.35 1.14
CA GLY A 89 5.34 -6.11 -0.25
C GLY A 89 5.94 -4.81 -0.80
N ASN A 90 5.51 -4.37 -1.97
CA ASN A 90 6.00 -3.13 -2.58
C ASN A 90 4.92 -2.06 -2.76
N LEU A 91 3.89 -2.02 -1.90
CA LEU A 91 2.78 -1.07 -1.98
C LEU A 91 3.24 0.38 -2.17
N PHE A 92 4.28 0.79 -1.43
CA PHE A 92 4.81 2.15 -1.43
C PHE A 92 5.82 2.43 -2.55
N HIS A 93 5.98 1.53 -3.52
CA HIS A 93 6.88 1.75 -4.64
C HIS A 93 6.15 1.52 -5.95
N THR A 94 6.26 2.49 -6.85
CA THR A 94 5.71 2.45 -8.22
C THR A 94 6.83 2.75 -9.22
N LYS A 95 6.60 2.46 -10.50
CA LYS A 95 7.59 2.76 -11.55
C LYS A 95 7.86 4.26 -11.70
N GLN A 96 6.88 5.09 -11.37
CA GLN A 96 7.06 6.55 -11.37
C GLN A 96 8.10 7.02 -10.36
N CYS A 97 8.40 6.21 -9.34
CA CYS A 97 9.45 6.49 -8.36
C CYS A 97 10.85 6.04 -8.82
N ASP A 98 10.98 5.33 -9.95
CA ASP A 98 12.28 4.80 -10.41
C ASP A 98 13.25 5.93 -10.81
N THR A 99 12.73 7.11 -11.15
CA THR A 99 13.52 8.30 -11.52
C THR A 99 13.87 9.17 -10.32
N LEU A 100 13.34 8.88 -9.12
CA LEU A 100 13.65 9.60 -7.90
C LEU A 100 14.93 9.06 -7.25
N LEU A 101 15.63 9.92 -6.50
CA LEU A 101 16.75 9.47 -5.69
C LEU A 101 16.23 8.70 -4.47
N ASN A 102 16.33 7.38 -4.52
CA ASN A 102 15.95 6.48 -3.44
C ASN A 102 17.19 6.01 -2.68
N HIS A 103 17.28 6.31 -1.38
CA HIS A 103 18.32 5.77 -0.50
C HIS A 103 17.86 4.43 0.07
N TRP A 104 18.52 3.34 -0.30
CA TRP A 104 18.12 1.97 0.06
C TRP A 104 18.88 1.44 1.29
N PHE A 105 18.14 0.77 2.17
CA PHE A 105 18.65 0.21 3.41
C PHE A 105 18.13 -1.22 3.62
N THR A 106 19.00 -2.11 4.09
CA THR A 106 18.62 -3.48 4.47
C THR A 106 18.01 -3.56 5.87
N GLY A 107 18.28 -2.58 6.74
CA GLY A 107 17.84 -2.57 8.12
C GLY A 107 17.13 -1.27 8.51
N TYR A 108 16.07 -1.40 9.32
CA TYR A 108 15.23 -0.28 9.74
C TYR A 108 16.01 0.78 10.52
N LEU A 109 16.90 0.38 11.45
CA LEU A 109 17.64 1.32 12.29
C LEU A 109 18.49 2.30 11.47
N ALA A 110 19.26 1.79 10.50
CA ALA A 110 20.07 2.62 9.61
C ALA A 110 19.22 3.56 8.74
N ALA A 111 18.07 3.06 8.25
CA ALA A 111 17.14 3.87 7.45
C ALA A 111 16.52 5.00 8.27
N ARG A 112 16.13 4.69 9.51
CA ARG A 112 15.57 5.65 10.46
C ARG A 112 16.61 6.72 10.81
N ASP A 113 17.83 6.33 11.13
CA ASP A 113 18.88 7.28 11.53
C ASP A 113 19.22 8.24 10.38
N PHE A 114 19.27 7.75 9.14
CA PHE A 114 19.37 8.60 7.95
C PHE A 114 18.17 9.55 7.81
N ASN A 115 16.94 9.03 7.94
CA ASN A 115 15.72 9.82 7.85
C ASN A 115 15.63 10.90 8.94
N VAL A 116 16.16 10.67 10.14
CA VAL A 116 16.21 11.72 11.19
C VAL A 116 17.11 12.88 10.77
N GLN A 117 18.27 12.58 10.15
CA GLN A 117 19.26 13.57 9.74
C GLN A 117 18.88 14.34 8.47
N ALA A 118 18.17 13.69 7.54
CA ALA A 118 17.76 14.27 6.28
C ALA A 118 16.38 14.93 6.41
N GLU A 119 16.34 16.22 6.74
CA GLU A 119 15.07 16.97 6.78
C GLU A 119 14.30 16.86 5.46
N GLY A 120 12.97 16.85 5.55
CA GLY A 120 12.11 16.74 4.37
C GLY A 120 11.98 15.34 3.76
N THR A 121 12.67 14.32 4.27
CA THR A 121 12.55 12.96 3.73
C THR A 121 11.39 12.15 4.32
N LEU A 122 11.03 11.09 3.60
CA LEU A 122 10.04 10.08 3.97
C LEU A 122 10.67 8.68 3.94
N LEU A 123 10.56 7.94 5.04
CA LEU A 123 10.98 6.55 5.17
C LEU A 123 9.80 5.60 4.90
N LEU A 124 10.00 4.67 3.96
CA LEU A 124 9.00 3.74 3.44
C LEU A 124 9.49 2.28 3.51
N PRO A 125 8.63 1.30 3.84
CA PRO A 125 8.97 -0.11 3.74
C PRO A 125 8.88 -0.61 2.29
N PHE A 126 9.78 -1.55 1.93
CA PHE A 126 9.77 -2.22 0.63
C PHE A 126 10.28 -3.65 0.77
N LYS A 127 9.40 -4.63 0.58
CA LYS A 127 9.69 -6.05 0.76
C LYS A 127 10.34 -6.28 2.12
N LYS A 128 11.59 -6.74 2.18
CA LYS A 128 12.39 -6.92 3.40
C LYS A 128 13.38 -5.78 3.66
N GLN A 129 13.26 -4.70 2.92
CA GLN A 129 14.14 -3.54 2.91
C GLN A 129 13.34 -2.28 3.22
N PHE A 130 14.07 -1.17 3.28
CA PHE A 130 13.54 0.16 3.51
C PHE A 130 14.17 1.13 2.54
N PHE A 131 13.45 2.18 2.19
CA PHE A 131 14.01 3.25 1.39
C PHE A 131 13.56 4.61 1.90
N VAL A 132 14.46 5.58 1.75
CA VAL A 132 14.23 6.99 2.11
C VAL A 132 14.25 7.82 0.84
N VAL A 133 13.26 8.71 0.70
CA VAL A 133 13.05 9.56 -0.47
C VAL A 133 12.82 11.00 -0.04
N GLU A 134 13.11 11.95 -0.93
CA GLU A 134 12.61 13.32 -0.77
C GLU A 134 11.07 13.28 -0.84
N ARG A 135 10.40 13.77 0.20
CA ARG A 135 8.97 13.58 0.40
C ARG A 135 8.14 14.37 -0.61
N GLN A 136 8.53 15.60 -0.91
CA GLN A 136 7.76 16.47 -1.81
C GLN A 136 7.77 15.90 -3.23
N ASP A 137 8.94 15.53 -3.74
CA ASP A 137 9.16 14.91 -5.04
C ASP A 137 8.43 13.57 -5.14
N TYR A 138 8.52 12.74 -4.09
CA TYR A 138 7.78 11.48 -4.03
C TYR A 138 6.26 11.70 -4.11
N CYS A 139 5.71 12.60 -3.30
CA CYS A 139 4.27 12.89 -3.32
C CYS A 139 3.83 13.51 -4.65
N ASN A 140 4.65 14.41 -5.22
CA ASN A 140 4.40 15.04 -6.52
C ASN A 140 4.38 14.01 -7.65
N ALA A 141 5.38 13.12 -7.71
CA ALA A 141 5.49 12.08 -8.73
C ALA A 141 4.27 11.14 -8.73
N LEU A 142 3.64 10.95 -7.58
CA LEU A 142 2.48 10.08 -7.40
C LEU A 142 1.14 10.82 -7.37
N ASN A 143 1.14 12.14 -7.53
CA ASN A 143 -0.04 13.00 -7.38
C ASN A 143 -0.80 12.73 -6.06
N LEU A 144 -0.06 12.49 -4.98
CA LEU A 144 -0.62 12.22 -3.66
C LEU A 144 -0.90 13.54 -2.94
N HIS A 145 -2.14 14.02 -3.01
CA HIS A 145 -2.63 15.17 -2.24
C HIS A 145 -2.99 14.73 -0.82
N ILE A 146 -2.02 14.24 -0.07
CA ILE A 146 -2.31 13.82 1.30
C ILE A 146 -2.33 15.07 2.18
N ILE A 147 -3.49 15.35 2.76
CA ILE A 147 -3.69 16.44 3.72
C ILE A 147 -2.98 16.04 5.02
N PHE A 148 -1.67 16.30 5.11
CA PHE A 148 -0.91 16.10 6.32
C PHE A 148 -0.79 17.41 7.08
N GLN A 149 -1.80 17.71 7.89
CA GLN A 149 -1.64 18.58 9.06
C GLN A 149 -2.45 17.97 10.21
N GLN A 150 -1.91 16.93 10.85
CA GLN A 150 -2.30 16.71 12.24
C GLN A 150 -1.53 17.72 13.06
N VAL A 151 -2.23 18.72 13.56
CA VAL A 151 -1.64 19.74 14.42
C VAL A 151 -1.43 19.10 15.79
N ASP A 152 -0.22 19.19 16.35
CA ASP A 152 0.00 18.76 17.73
C ASP A 152 -0.75 19.68 18.72
N ASN A 153 -0.73 19.34 20.01
CA ASN A 153 -1.39 20.15 21.04
C ASN A 153 -0.84 21.59 21.14
N ALA A 154 0.30 21.89 20.49
CA ALA A 154 0.95 23.19 20.47
C ALA A 154 0.65 24.01 19.21
N GLY A 155 -0.10 23.46 18.24
CA GLY A 155 -0.40 24.19 17.00
C GLY A 155 0.56 23.88 15.83
N GLU A 156 1.50 22.95 16.00
CA GLU A 156 2.51 22.63 15.00
C GLU A 156 2.12 21.44 14.12
N PRO A 157 2.33 21.49 12.79
CA PRO A 157 2.03 20.38 11.89
C PRO A 157 2.92 19.15 12.20
N THR A 158 2.30 18.04 12.59
CA THR A 158 2.97 16.73 12.66
C THR A 158 3.11 16.19 11.23
N ILE A 159 4.36 16.08 10.78
CA ILE A 159 4.69 15.57 9.45
C ILE A 159 4.94 14.06 9.54
N LEU A 160 4.18 13.27 8.80
CA LEU A 160 4.46 11.85 8.61
C LEU A 160 5.81 11.70 7.87
N ARG A 161 6.84 11.23 8.58
CA ARG A 161 8.20 11.03 8.03
C ARG A 161 8.68 9.59 8.08
N ASP A 162 8.07 8.75 8.89
CA ASP A 162 8.44 7.34 9.04
C ASP A 162 7.17 6.48 9.01
N LEU A 163 6.91 5.85 7.86
CA LEU A 163 5.78 4.93 7.71
C LEU A 163 6.00 3.61 8.46
N VAL A 164 7.24 3.26 8.79
CA VAL A 164 7.54 2.02 9.51
C VAL A 164 7.19 2.18 10.98
N SER A 165 7.61 3.27 11.62
CA SER A 165 7.23 3.56 13.02
C SER A 165 5.75 3.87 13.17
N SER A 166 5.12 4.40 12.11
CA SER A 166 3.69 4.75 12.09
C SER A 166 2.79 3.55 11.73
N TYR A 167 3.36 2.36 11.55
CA TYR A 167 2.61 1.21 11.05
C TYR A 167 1.32 0.95 11.85
N ALA A 168 0.24 0.71 11.10
CA ALA A 168 -1.11 0.46 11.61
C ALA A 168 -1.79 1.64 12.36
N ASN A 169 -1.18 2.83 12.40
CA ASN A 169 -1.85 4.04 12.89
C ASN A 169 -2.71 4.70 11.79
N ALA A 170 -3.38 5.80 12.13
CA ALA A 170 -4.27 6.51 11.22
C ALA A 170 -3.53 7.15 10.02
N ASP A 171 -2.34 7.70 10.23
CA ASP A 171 -1.54 8.34 9.18
C ASP A 171 -1.03 7.32 8.17
N TRP A 172 -0.51 6.19 8.67
CA TRP A 172 -0.12 5.06 7.83
C TRP A 172 -1.30 4.53 7.02
N SER A 173 -2.47 4.38 7.67
CA SER A 173 -3.67 3.87 7.00
C SER A 173 -4.14 4.82 5.89
N SER A 174 -4.08 6.14 6.13
CA SER A 174 -4.42 7.17 5.15
C SER A 174 -3.45 7.17 3.98
N PHE A 175 -2.15 7.07 4.24
CA PHE A 175 -1.14 6.98 3.19
C PHE A 175 -1.30 5.69 2.37
N ALA A 176 -1.49 4.54 3.02
CA ALA A 176 -1.70 3.26 2.35
C ALA A 176 -2.97 3.28 1.49
N LEU A 177 -4.05 3.90 1.98
CA LEU A 177 -5.28 4.07 1.20
C LEU A 177 -5.03 4.91 -0.06
N ALA A 178 -4.32 6.03 0.07
CA ALA A 178 -3.96 6.88 -1.07
C ALA A 178 -3.11 6.11 -2.10
N MET A 179 -2.16 5.29 -1.65
CA MET A 179 -1.36 4.42 -2.52
C MET A 179 -2.21 3.36 -3.24
N ILE A 180 -3.16 2.74 -2.55
CA ILE A 180 -4.09 1.76 -3.17
C ILE A 180 -4.92 2.44 -4.26
N GLN A 181 -5.43 3.64 -3.99
CA GLN A 181 -6.20 4.42 -4.95
C GLN A 181 -5.37 4.88 -6.15
N HIS A 182 -4.10 5.20 -5.93
CA HIS A 182 -3.15 5.54 -7.00
C HIS A 182 -2.83 4.32 -7.87
N LYS A 183 -2.47 3.18 -7.27
CA LYS A 183 -2.04 1.98 -8.01
C LYS A 183 -3.17 1.28 -8.74
N LEU A 184 -4.38 1.32 -8.19
CA LEU A 184 -5.54 0.67 -8.78
C LEU A 184 -6.45 1.73 -9.40
N PRO A 185 -6.45 1.88 -10.73
CA PRO A 185 -7.34 2.82 -11.38
C PRO A 185 -8.80 2.53 -11.01
N LYS A 186 -9.64 3.55 -11.11
CA LYS A 186 -11.09 3.36 -10.96
C LYS A 186 -11.55 2.42 -12.08
N VAL A 187 -12.03 1.25 -11.68
CA VAL A 187 -12.84 0.36 -12.53
C VAL A 187 -14.23 0.93 -12.56
#